data_AF-A0A174JFR9-F1
#
_entry.id   AF-A0A174JFR9-F1
#
_cell.length_a   1.000
_cell.length_b   1.000
_cell.length_c   1.000
_cell.angle_alpha   90.00
_cell.angle_beta   90.00
_cell.angle_gamma   90.00
#
_symmetry.space_group_name_H-M   'P 1'
#
loop_
_entity.id
_entity.type
_entity.pdbx_description
1 polymer ?
#
loop_
_entity_poly.entity_id
_entity_poly.type
_entity_poly.pdbx_seq_one_letter_code
_entity_poly.pdbx_strand_id
1 'polypeptide(L)'
;MIDQISEAKSIKELQLSLLHRKSLISTPILTDLKQVNRIYEMFNQIDSYRNPDAIKGSVIQKKRFCFIILRIYSPGTILFNEPLVKGLRKQISQTLGVKCPSAISDYCENVISYYRIYKGFRQKLDYLYDEIICYLKAEKIIS
;
A
#
# COMPACT_ATOMS: atom_id res chain seq x y z
N MET A 1 -32.65 -16.25 28.66
CA MET A 1 -33.20 -15.68 27.41
C MET A 1 -32.99 -14.17 27.33
N ILE A 2 -33.39 -13.38 28.34
CA ILE A 2 -33.12 -11.92 28.37
C ILE A 2 -31.60 -11.65 28.39
N ASP A 3 -30.82 -12.40 29.18
CA ASP A 3 -29.36 -12.24 29.23
C ASP A 3 -28.72 -12.52 27.87
N GLN A 4 -29.19 -13.55 27.16
CA GLN A 4 -28.71 -13.89 25.80
C GLN A 4 -29.03 -12.78 24.78
N ILE A 5 -30.18 -12.10 24.92
CA ILE A 5 -30.53 -10.95 24.07
C ILE A 5 -29.59 -9.77 24.36
N SER A 6 -29.31 -9.50 25.64
CA SER A 6 -28.38 -8.44 26.06
C SER A 6 -26.95 -8.71 25.57
N GLU A 7 -26.50 -9.96 25.70
CA GLU A 7 -25.19 -10.41 25.21
C GLU A 7 -25.08 -10.30 23.69
N ALA A 8 -26.09 -10.76 22.95
CA ALA A 8 -26.12 -10.65 21.49
C ALA A 8 -26.07 -9.19 21.01
N LYS A 9 -26.77 -8.28 21.70
CA LYS A 9 -26.71 -6.84 21.40
C LYS A 9 -25.31 -6.27 21.64
N SER A 10 -24.69 -6.61 22.77
CA SER A 10 -23.33 -6.18 23.12
C SER A 10 -22.29 -6.66 22.10
N ILE A 11 -22.38 -7.93 21.68
CA ILE A 11 -21.51 -8.49 20.63
C ILE A 11 -21.66 -7.71 19.31
N LYS A 12 -22.91 -7.40 18.91
CA LYS A 12 -23.17 -6.65 17.68
C LYS A 12 -22.59 -5.24 17.74
N GLU A 13 -22.74 -4.54 18.87
CA GLU A 13 -22.16 -3.21 19.07
C GLU A 13 -20.63 -3.24 18.99
N LEU A 14 -19.99 -4.23 19.59
CA LEU A 14 -18.54 -4.44 19.49
C LEU A 14 -18.09 -4.69 18.04
N GLN A 15 -18.81 -5.53 17.30
CA GLN A 15 -18.50 -5.80 15.88
C GLN A 15 -18.58 -4.53 15.03
N LEU A 16 -19.60 -3.70 15.23
CA LEU A 16 -19.74 -2.43 14.51
C LEU A 16 -18.61 -1.45 14.85
N SER A 17 -18.23 -1.36 16.12
CA SER A 17 -17.11 -0.53 16.57
C SER A 17 -15.77 -0.97 15.93
N LEU A 18 -15.51 -2.28 15.90
CA LEU A 18 -14.32 -2.83 15.26
C LEU A 18 -14.30 -2.59 13.75
N LEU A 19 -15.43 -2.74 13.07
CA LEU A 19 -15.55 -2.45 11.64
C LEU A 19 -15.30 -0.96 11.33
N HIS A 20 -15.83 -0.07 12.16
CA HIS A 20 -15.58 1.37 12.02
C HIS A 20 -14.10 1.72 12.26
N ARG A 21 -13.49 1.18 13.32
CA ARG A 21 -12.06 1.41 13.57
C ARG A 21 -11.19 0.86 12.45
N LYS A 22 -11.56 -0.32 11.91
CA LYS A 22 -10.91 -0.93 10.77
C LYS A 22 -10.94 0.02 9.56
N SER A 23 -12.10 0.57 9.22
CA SER A 23 -12.23 1.48 8.06
C SER A 23 -11.38 2.74 8.21
N LEU A 24 -11.29 3.31 9.41
CA LEU A 24 -10.45 4.48 9.67
C LEU A 24 -8.97 4.22 9.39
N ILE A 25 -8.43 3.07 9.83
CA ILE A 25 -7.00 2.77 9.66
C ILE A 25 -6.66 2.19 8.28
N SER A 26 -7.64 1.68 7.53
CA SER A 26 -7.47 1.24 6.14
C SER A 26 -8.01 2.21 5.10
N THR A 27 -8.26 3.48 5.46
CA THR A 27 -8.68 4.51 4.51
C THR A 27 -7.55 4.84 3.53
N PRO A 28 -7.75 4.71 2.20
CA PRO A 28 -6.78 5.14 1.20
C PRO A 28 -6.53 6.65 1.25
N ILE A 29 -5.28 7.05 1.02
CA ILE A 29 -4.87 8.45 0.90
C ILE A 29 -5.26 9.00 -0.48
N LEU A 30 -5.16 8.16 -1.52
CA LEU A 30 -5.57 8.48 -2.87
C LEU A 30 -6.49 7.39 -3.43
N THR A 31 -7.42 7.82 -4.27
CA THR A 31 -8.33 6.93 -5.02
C THR A 31 -8.18 7.12 -6.53
N ASP A 32 -7.68 8.28 -7.00
CA ASP A 32 -7.39 8.53 -8.41
C ASP A 32 -6.18 7.72 -8.89
N LEU A 33 -6.46 6.62 -9.60
CA LEU A 33 -5.44 5.72 -10.13
C LEU A 33 -4.56 6.37 -11.21
N LYS A 34 -4.96 7.52 -11.78
CA LYS A 34 -4.14 8.23 -12.78
C LYS A 34 -2.82 8.74 -12.17
N GLN A 35 -2.79 9.01 -10.86
CA GLN A 35 -1.57 9.49 -10.18
C GLN A 35 -0.51 8.38 -9.99
N VAL A 36 -0.85 7.10 -10.19
CA VAL A 36 0.10 5.98 -10.01
C VAL A 36 1.34 6.15 -10.90
N ASN A 37 1.19 6.61 -12.14
CA ASN A 37 2.32 6.88 -13.04
C ASN A 37 3.20 8.01 -12.53
N ARG A 38 2.59 9.11 -12.07
CA ARG A 38 3.31 10.26 -11.50
C ARG A 38 4.08 9.89 -10.23
N ILE A 39 3.47 9.07 -9.37
CA ILE A 39 4.13 8.52 -8.19
C ILE A 39 5.31 7.62 -8.58
N TYR A 40 5.18 6.84 -9.66
CA TYR A 40 6.27 5.97 -10.14
C TYR A 40 7.48 6.76 -10.65
N GLU A 41 7.24 7.83 -11.40
CA GLU A 41 8.30 8.72 -11.86
C GLU A 41 9.07 9.31 -10.68
N MET A 42 8.34 9.85 -9.69
CA MET A 42 8.96 10.39 -8.48
C MET A 42 9.69 9.34 -7.65
N PHE A 43 9.07 8.17 -7.46
CA PHE A 43 9.69 7.04 -6.79
C PHE A 43 11.04 6.68 -7.42
N ASN A 44 11.11 6.65 -8.76
CA ASN A 44 12.37 6.34 -9.45
C ASN A 44 13.42 7.42 -9.23
N GLN A 45 13.04 8.70 -9.20
CA GLN A 45 13.97 9.80 -8.91
C GLN A 45 14.56 9.66 -7.51
N ILE A 46 13.71 9.47 -6.49
CA ILE A 46 14.13 9.32 -5.10
C ILE A 46 14.98 8.05 -4.89
N ASP A 47 14.53 6.90 -5.40
CA ASP A 47 15.22 5.62 -5.24
C ASP A 47 16.59 5.64 -5.95
N SER A 48 16.69 6.30 -7.11
CA SER A 48 17.97 6.45 -7.83
C SER A 48 18.97 7.35 -7.10
N TYR A 49 18.51 8.43 -6.46
CA TYR A 49 19.38 9.32 -5.69
C TYR A 49 19.92 8.62 -4.44
N ARG A 50 19.09 7.81 -3.76
CA ARG A 50 19.47 7.15 -2.50
C ARG A 50 20.14 5.78 -2.69
N ASN A 51 19.93 5.11 -3.81
CA ASN A 51 20.54 3.83 -4.14
C ASN A 51 21.16 3.90 -5.55
N PRO A 52 22.27 4.63 -5.74
CA PRO A 52 22.88 4.81 -7.06
C PRO A 52 23.32 3.49 -7.70
N ASP A 53 23.70 2.49 -6.89
CA ASP A 53 24.09 1.15 -7.37
C ASP A 53 22.89 0.22 -7.65
N ALA A 54 21.66 0.66 -7.38
CA ALA A 54 20.49 -0.18 -7.59
C ALA A 54 20.17 -0.34 -9.08
N ILE A 55 19.94 -1.58 -9.49
CA ILE A 55 19.54 -1.91 -10.86
C ILE A 55 18.10 -1.41 -11.09
N LYS A 56 17.96 -0.41 -11.97
CA LYS A 56 16.65 0.10 -12.40
C LYS A 56 15.84 -1.00 -13.08
N GLY A 57 14.55 -1.09 -12.74
CA GLY A 57 13.64 -2.11 -13.24
C GLY A 57 13.80 -3.49 -12.60
N SER A 58 14.71 -3.64 -11.63
CA SER A 58 14.89 -4.88 -10.88
C SER A 58 13.61 -5.31 -10.15
N VAL A 59 13.50 -6.62 -9.88
CA VAL A 59 12.37 -7.17 -9.13
C VAL A 59 12.26 -6.54 -7.74
N ILE A 60 13.38 -6.25 -7.08
CA ILE A 60 13.39 -5.61 -5.77
C ILE A 60 12.84 -4.18 -5.83
N GLN A 61 13.21 -3.39 -6.86
CA GLN A 61 12.67 -2.05 -7.05
C GLN A 61 11.17 -2.08 -7.32
N LYS A 62 10.71 -2.99 -8.21
CA LYS A 62 9.28 -3.19 -8.49
C LYS A 62 8.49 -3.56 -7.24
N LYS A 63 9.03 -4.47 -6.42
CA LYS A 63 8.45 -4.86 -5.11
C LYS A 63 8.32 -3.65 -4.18
N ARG A 64 9.38 -2.84 -4.04
CA ARG A 64 9.36 -1.61 -3.23
C ARG A 64 8.27 -0.65 -3.71
N PHE A 65 8.18 -0.39 -5.00
CA PHE A 65 7.14 0.47 -5.56
C PHE A 65 5.73 -0.07 -5.28
N CYS A 66 5.49 -1.38 -5.48
CA CYS A 66 4.21 -2.01 -5.14
C CYS A 66 3.83 -1.74 -3.68
N PHE A 67 4.78 -1.85 -2.74
CA PHE A 67 4.51 -1.58 -1.32
C PHE A 67 4.05 -0.13 -1.09
N ILE A 68 4.73 0.85 -1.68
CA ILE A 68 4.35 2.26 -1.58
C ILE A 68 2.93 2.48 -2.10
N ILE A 69 2.62 1.97 -3.29
CA ILE A 69 1.30 2.13 -3.91
C ILE A 69 0.21 1.45 -3.07
N LEU A 70 0.46 0.26 -2.52
CA LEU A 70 -0.47 -0.39 -1.62
C LEU A 70 -0.73 0.47 -0.38
N ARG A 71 0.29 1.09 0.20
CA ARG A 71 0.14 1.93 1.40
C ARG A 71 -0.71 3.18 1.14
N ILE A 72 -0.63 3.73 -0.06
CA ILE A 72 -1.37 4.92 -0.49
C ILE A 72 -2.81 4.58 -0.91
N TYR A 73 -3.00 3.54 -1.73
CA TYR A 73 -4.28 3.24 -2.38
C TYR A 73 -5.07 2.09 -1.77
N SER A 74 -4.41 1.16 -1.08
CA SER A 74 -5.01 -0.08 -0.59
C SER A 74 -4.41 -0.51 0.75
N PRO A 75 -4.36 0.36 1.78
CA PRO A 75 -3.69 0.05 3.04
C PRO A 75 -4.32 -1.17 3.75
N GLY A 76 -5.61 -1.43 3.53
CA GLY A 76 -6.28 -2.65 4.00
C GLY A 76 -5.64 -3.95 3.49
N THR A 77 -5.03 -3.95 2.30
CA THR A 77 -4.27 -5.10 1.79
C THR A 77 -3.04 -5.39 2.65
N ILE A 78 -2.36 -4.37 3.15
CA ILE A 78 -1.16 -4.53 3.97
C ILE A 78 -1.54 -4.89 5.42
N LEU A 79 -2.55 -4.21 5.96
CA LEU A 79 -2.93 -4.26 7.37
C LEU A 79 -3.81 -5.47 7.70
N PHE A 80 -4.72 -5.83 6.80
CA PHE A 80 -5.77 -6.82 7.03
C PHE A 80 -5.79 -7.94 5.99
N ASN A 81 -4.79 -7.99 5.09
CA ASN A 81 -4.73 -8.93 3.97
C ASN A 81 -5.97 -8.88 3.06
N GLU A 82 -6.59 -7.70 2.93
CA GLU A 82 -7.74 -7.51 2.05
C GLU A 82 -7.36 -7.56 0.57
N PRO A 83 -8.30 -7.96 -0.32
CA PRO A 83 -8.07 -7.90 -1.77
C PRO A 83 -7.69 -6.49 -2.21
N LEU A 84 -6.83 -6.40 -3.23
CA LEU A 84 -6.46 -5.10 -3.83
C LEU A 84 -7.69 -4.37 -4.35
N VAL A 85 -7.69 -3.05 -4.20
CA VAL A 85 -8.70 -2.17 -4.81
C VAL A 85 -8.84 -2.46 -6.31
N LYS A 86 -10.09 -2.53 -6.77
CA LYS A 86 -10.44 -2.84 -8.17
C LYS A 86 -9.69 -1.90 -9.12
N GLY A 87 -9.05 -2.47 -10.15
CA GLY A 87 -8.30 -1.71 -11.14
C GLY A 87 -6.85 -1.38 -10.75
N LEU A 88 -6.52 -1.34 -9.45
CA LEU A 88 -5.17 -1.02 -8.98
C LEU A 88 -4.12 -2.00 -9.52
N ARG A 89 -4.42 -3.31 -9.50
CA ARG A 89 -3.51 -4.33 -10.06
C ARG A 89 -3.20 -4.06 -11.54
N LYS A 90 -4.22 -3.70 -12.33
CA LYS A 90 -4.06 -3.39 -13.76
C LYS A 90 -3.21 -2.15 -13.95
N GLN A 91 -3.47 -1.10 -13.16
CA GLN A 91 -2.71 0.14 -13.21
C GLN A 91 -1.23 -0.09 -12.88
N ILE A 92 -0.93 -0.80 -11.78
CA ILE A 92 0.46 -1.14 -11.41
C ILE A 92 1.14 -1.93 -12.54
N SER A 93 0.45 -2.92 -13.12
CA SER A 93 0.97 -3.74 -14.23
C SER A 93 1.36 -2.87 -15.43
N GLN A 94 0.51 -1.91 -15.79
CA GLN A 94 0.76 -0.96 -16.88
C GLN A 94 1.93 -0.03 -16.56
N THR A 95 1.94 0.58 -15.37
CA THR A 95 3.00 1.48 -14.92
C THR A 95 4.38 0.80 -14.88
N LEU A 96 4.43 -0.46 -14.42
CA LEU A 96 5.68 -1.22 -14.32
C LEU A 96 6.08 -1.94 -15.63
N GLY A 97 5.25 -1.86 -16.68
CA GLY A 97 5.46 -2.59 -17.94
C GLY A 97 5.45 -4.12 -17.78
N VAL A 98 4.75 -4.64 -16.76
CA VAL A 98 4.65 -6.07 -16.48
C VAL A 98 3.45 -6.64 -17.23
N LYS A 99 3.69 -7.64 -18.09
CA LYS A 99 2.61 -8.26 -18.90
C LYS A 99 1.73 -9.22 -18.10
N CYS A 100 2.25 -9.80 -17.03
CA CYS A 100 1.58 -10.85 -16.26
C CYS A 100 0.99 -10.31 -14.95
N PRO A 101 -0.36 -10.25 -14.79
CA PRO A 101 -0.97 -9.71 -13.59
C PRO A 101 -0.69 -10.52 -12.31
N SER A 102 -0.42 -11.83 -12.43
CA SER A 102 -0.08 -12.67 -11.27
C SER A 102 1.28 -12.30 -10.67
N ALA A 103 2.22 -11.79 -11.48
CA ALA A 103 3.49 -11.27 -10.98
C ALA A 103 3.30 -10.06 -10.06
N ILE A 104 2.27 -9.24 -10.28
CA ILE A 104 1.95 -8.11 -9.39
C ILE A 104 1.48 -8.62 -8.02
N SER A 105 0.63 -9.65 -8.00
CA SER A 105 0.21 -10.28 -6.74
C SER A 105 1.41 -10.86 -5.98
N ASP A 106 2.31 -11.57 -6.67
CA ASP A 106 3.54 -12.11 -6.09
C ASP A 106 4.45 -10.98 -5.53
N TYR A 107 4.59 -9.86 -6.26
CA TYR A 107 5.37 -8.73 -5.77
C TYR A 107 4.78 -8.14 -4.49
N CYS A 108 3.46 -7.95 -4.45
CA CYS A 108 2.74 -7.43 -3.29
C CYS A 108 2.86 -8.34 -2.07
N GLU A 109 2.64 -9.64 -2.24
CA GLU A 109 2.70 -10.61 -1.13
C GLU A 109 4.11 -10.73 -0.57
N ASN A 110 5.11 -10.88 -1.45
CA ASN A 110 6.50 -10.96 -1.03
C ASN A 110 6.93 -9.69 -0.30
N VAL A 111 6.63 -8.49 -0.83
CA VAL A 111 7.12 -7.26 -0.21
C VAL A 111 6.51 -7.02 1.17
N ILE A 112 5.25 -7.40 1.39
CA ILE A 112 4.61 -7.34 2.71
C ILE A 112 5.33 -8.27 3.69
N SER A 113 5.65 -9.51 3.27
CA SER A 113 6.41 -10.46 4.09
C SER A 113 7.81 -9.93 4.44
N TYR A 114 8.52 -9.38 3.47
CA TYR A 114 9.85 -8.79 3.69
C TYR A 114 9.79 -7.60 4.65
N TYR A 115 8.79 -6.73 4.51
CA TYR A 115 8.57 -5.61 5.41
C TYR A 115 8.31 -6.07 6.85
N ARG A 116 7.57 -7.17 7.05
CA ARG A 116 7.29 -7.74 8.38
C ARG A 116 8.53 -8.35 9.03
N ILE A 117 9.39 -9.03 8.25
CA ILE A 117 10.53 -9.80 8.77
C ILE A 117 11.78 -8.93 8.93
N TYR A 118 12.14 -8.13 7.93
CA TYR A 118 13.46 -7.49 7.87
C TYR A 118 13.42 -6.02 8.29
N LYS A 119 13.92 -5.71 9.49
CA LYS A 119 13.95 -4.34 10.04
C LYS A 119 14.65 -3.33 9.11
N GLY A 120 15.81 -3.66 8.56
CA GLY A 120 16.56 -2.75 7.68
C GLY A 120 15.83 -2.46 6.36
N PHE A 121 15.11 -3.45 5.82
CA PHE A 121 14.28 -3.25 4.63
C PHE A 121 13.08 -2.35 4.93
N ARG A 122 12.42 -2.59 6.06
CA ARG A 122 11.29 -1.79 6.57
C ARG A 122 11.65 -0.32 6.69
N GLN A 123 12.75 -0.01 7.37
CA GLN A 123 13.20 1.37 7.58
C GLN A 123 13.44 2.10 6.26
N LYS A 124 14.14 1.46 5.30
CA LYS A 124 14.37 2.05 3.98
C LYS A 124 13.07 2.34 3.22
N LEU A 125 12.09 1.44 3.32
CA LEU A 125 10.77 1.65 2.72
C LEU A 125 9.96 2.74 3.42
N ASP A 126 10.02 2.83 4.75
CA ASP A 126 9.33 3.87 5.51
C ASP A 126 9.84 5.26 5.13
N TYR A 127 11.17 5.45 5.06
CA TYR A 127 11.75 6.71 4.58
C TYR A 127 11.33 7.06 3.15
N LEU A 128 11.36 6.07 2.25
CA LEU A 128 10.95 6.28 0.85
C LEU A 128 9.47 6.66 0.75
N TYR A 129 8.63 6.05 1.58
CA TYR A 129 7.22 6.42 1.69
C TYR A 129 7.06 7.86 2.19
N ASP A 130 7.76 8.24 3.26
CA ASP A 130 7.65 9.58 3.83
C ASP A 130 8.07 10.67 2.82
N GLU A 131 9.13 10.45 2.06
CA GLU A 131 9.54 11.37 0.99
C GLU A 131 8.49 11.50 -0.12
N ILE A 132 7.88 10.38 -0.53
CA ILE A 132 6.81 10.39 -1.53
C ILE A 132 5.59 11.15 -0.99
N ILE A 133 5.21 10.98 0.28
CA ILE A 133 4.11 11.73 0.89
C ILE A 133 4.44 13.22 0.96
N CYS A 134 5.66 13.60 1.35
CA CYS A 134 6.11 14.99 1.35
C CYS A 134 6.00 15.62 -0.05
N TYR A 135 6.42 14.91 -1.09
CA TYR A 135 6.25 15.34 -2.47
C TYR A 135 4.78 15.51 -2.86
N LEU A 136 3.93 14.53 -2.56
CA LEU A 136 2.50 14.59 -2.89
C LEU A 136 1.80 15.79 -2.22
N LYS A 137 2.21 16.14 -0.99
CA LYS A 137 1.75 17.34 -0.29
C LYS A 137 2.26 18.62 -0.94
N ALA A 138 3.56 18.69 -1.27
CA ALA A 138 4.16 19.85 -1.93
C ALA A 138 3.48 20.16 -3.28
N GLU A 139 3.13 19.12 -4.03
CA GLU A 139 2.40 19.21 -5.30
C GLU A 139 0.89 19.43 -5.16
N LYS A 140 0.38 19.55 -3.92
CA LYS A 140 -1.06 19.70 -3.61
C LYS A 140 -1.94 18.59 -4.20
N ILE A 141 -1.37 17.40 -4.39
CA ILE A 141 -2.11 16.20 -4.83
C ILE A 141 -2.90 15.63 -3.64
N ILE A 142 -2.34 15.74 -2.43
CA ILE A 142 -2.96 15.37 -1.17
C ILE A 142 -2.90 16.56 -0.21
N SER A 143 -3.84 16.64 0.74
CA SER A 143 -3.93 17.69 1.75
C SER A 143 -2.97 17.48 2.92
#